data_AF-A0A7Y8SWE6-F1
#
_entry.id   AF-A0A7Y8SWE6-F1
#
_cell.length_a   1.000
_cell.length_b   1.000
_cell.length_c   1.000
_cell.angle_alpha   90.00
_cell.angle_beta   90.00
_cell.angle_gamma   90.00
#
_symmetry.space_group_name_H-M   'P 1'
#
loop_
_entity.id
_entity.type
_entity.pdbx_description
1 polymer ?
#
loop_
_entity_poly.entity_id
_entity_poly.type
_entity_poly.pdbx_seq_one_letter_code
_entity_poly.pdbx_strand_id
1 'polypeptide(L)'
;MPTPEHNPEFDATFDGTLYSLLSWKQLAAFWDRLDPAAGWYLYAIGEDRPEAPADAAHVITFVREIDNLLHKDHHEDYCGIVYADNLEQPKLIKIYDPNHLGSSCGSIGYRVLPGWVMSLMPPSDLSPSHFVPQNRRRWWQGFLDAIGVA
;
A
#
# COMPACT_ATOMS: atom_id res chain seq x y z
N MET A 1 5.31 -22.71 13.97
CA MET A 1 5.05 -21.48 13.19
C MET A 1 5.06 -21.89 11.73
N PRO A 2 4.06 -21.51 10.92
CA PRO A 2 4.18 -21.67 9.47
C PRO A 2 5.42 -20.90 8.99
N THR A 3 6.09 -21.45 7.99
CA THR A 3 7.21 -20.77 7.31
C THR A 3 6.63 -19.55 6.59
N PRO A 4 7.28 -18.37 6.68
CA PRO A 4 6.85 -17.21 5.89
C PRO A 4 6.80 -17.56 4.40
N GLU A 5 5.72 -17.16 3.73
CA GLU A 5 5.57 -17.30 2.29
C GLU A 5 6.44 -16.26 1.59
N HIS A 6 7.17 -16.72 0.56
CA HIS A 6 8.10 -15.91 -0.20
C HIS A 6 7.79 -16.02 -1.69
N ASN A 7 7.59 -14.86 -2.32
CA ASN A 7 7.50 -14.72 -3.76
C ASN A 7 8.70 -13.90 -4.28
N PRO A 8 9.68 -14.54 -4.93
CA PRO A 8 10.87 -13.85 -5.43
C PRO A 8 10.59 -12.73 -6.44
N GLU A 9 9.52 -12.82 -7.23
CA GLU A 9 9.14 -11.77 -8.19
C GLU A 9 8.60 -10.54 -7.46
N PHE A 10 7.75 -10.76 -6.45
CA PHE A 10 7.28 -9.70 -5.57
C PHE A 10 8.46 -9.07 -4.82
N ASP A 11 9.35 -9.87 -4.22
CA ASP A 11 10.49 -9.37 -3.45
C ASP A 11 11.43 -8.52 -4.32
N ALA A 12 11.74 -8.98 -5.53
CA ALA A 12 12.58 -8.24 -6.48
C ALA A 12 11.93 -6.91 -6.93
N THR A 13 10.62 -6.90 -7.16
CA THR A 13 9.89 -5.68 -7.53
C THR A 13 9.77 -4.73 -6.34
N PHE A 14 9.55 -5.29 -5.14
CA PHE A 14 9.43 -4.53 -3.90
C PHE A 14 10.76 -3.87 -3.51
N ASP A 15 11.89 -4.55 -3.65
CA ASP A 15 13.22 -3.96 -3.39
C ASP A 15 13.84 -3.26 -4.61
N GLY A 16 13.10 -3.24 -5.72
CA GLY A 16 13.49 -2.61 -6.97
C GLY A 16 13.39 -1.08 -6.96
N THR A 17 13.57 -0.50 -8.15
CA THR A 17 13.40 0.94 -8.36
C THR A 17 11.93 1.30 -8.33
N LEU A 18 11.58 2.35 -7.58
CA LEU A 18 10.23 2.89 -7.51
C LEU A 18 10.25 4.39 -7.79
N TYR A 19 9.15 4.88 -8.33
CA TYR A 19 8.95 6.28 -8.69
C TYR A 19 7.90 6.89 -7.77
N SER A 20 8.21 8.06 -7.20
CA SER A 20 7.31 8.78 -6.31
C SER A 20 6.23 9.53 -7.11
N LEU A 21 4.99 9.47 -6.61
CA LEU A 21 3.92 10.38 -7.00
C LEU A 21 4.04 11.66 -6.16
N LEU A 22 4.78 12.63 -6.69
CA LEU A 22 5.19 13.82 -5.95
C LEU A 22 4.04 14.77 -5.65
N SER A 23 3.10 14.96 -6.59
CA SER A 23 1.99 15.91 -6.42
C SER A 23 0.64 15.22 -6.31
N TRP A 24 -0.30 15.86 -5.61
CA TRP A 24 -1.69 15.42 -5.53
C TRP A 24 -2.34 15.26 -6.92
N LYS A 25 -2.03 16.16 -7.86
CA LYS A 25 -2.51 16.04 -9.24
C LYS A 25 -1.97 14.80 -9.95
N GLN A 26 -0.72 14.44 -9.68
CA GLN A 26 -0.09 13.25 -10.25
C GLN A 26 -0.73 11.98 -9.65
N LEU A 27 -1.01 11.99 -8.34
CA LEU A 27 -1.71 10.91 -7.65
C LEU A 27 -3.11 10.68 -8.23
N ALA A 28 -3.92 11.73 -8.35
CA ALA A 28 -5.26 11.63 -8.92
C ALA A 28 -5.23 11.05 -10.35
N ALA A 29 -4.36 11.57 -11.21
CA ALA A 29 -4.22 11.06 -12.57
C ALA A 29 -3.70 9.61 -12.61
N PHE A 30 -2.90 9.21 -11.63
CA PHE A 30 -2.43 7.83 -11.51
C PHE A 30 -3.58 6.89 -11.15
N TRP A 31 -4.43 7.25 -10.19
CA TRP A 31 -5.63 6.50 -9.84
C TRP A 31 -6.62 6.36 -10.99
N ASP A 32 -6.83 7.43 -11.78
CA ASP A 32 -7.72 7.39 -12.94
C ASP A 32 -7.30 6.36 -14.01
N ARG A 33 -6.02 5.98 -14.05
CA ARG A 33 -5.47 5.01 -15.01
C ARG A 33 -5.42 3.58 -14.48
N LEU A 34 -5.61 3.41 -13.18
CA LEU A 34 -5.51 2.11 -12.55
C LEU A 34 -6.64 1.21 -13.07
N ASP A 35 -6.30 0.06 -13.64
CA ASP A 35 -7.30 -0.95 -13.97
C ASP A 35 -7.70 -1.70 -12.69
N PRO A 36 -8.94 -1.54 -12.19
CA PRO A 36 -9.36 -2.20 -10.96
C PRO A 36 -9.52 -3.72 -11.14
N ALA A 37 -9.68 -4.21 -12.37
CA ALA A 37 -9.90 -5.63 -12.67
C ALA A 37 -8.59 -6.40 -12.96
N ALA A 38 -7.43 -5.77 -12.84
CA ALA A 38 -6.14 -6.36 -13.18
C ALA A 38 -5.67 -7.51 -12.27
N GLY A 39 -6.39 -7.77 -11.16
CA GLY A 39 -6.05 -8.83 -10.20
C GLY A 39 -5.15 -8.34 -9.06
N TRP A 40 -5.51 -7.21 -8.45
CA TRP A 40 -4.74 -6.60 -7.36
C TRP A 40 -4.91 -7.34 -6.04
N TYR A 41 -3.79 -7.74 -5.43
CA TYR A 41 -3.70 -8.09 -4.02
C TYR A 41 -3.59 -6.80 -3.20
N LEU A 42 -4.53 -6.62 -2.26
CA LEU A 42 -4.56 -5.48 -1.34
C LEU A 42 -4.01 -5.93 0.01
N TYR A 43 -2.90 -5.34 0.45
CA TYR A 43 -2.20 -5.78 1.65
C TYR A 43 -1.96 -4.62 2.62
N ALA A 44 -2.59 -4.67 3.79
CA ALA A 44 -2.25 -3.82 4.94
C ALA A 44 -1.11 -4.46 5.74
N ILE A 45 0.02 -3.77 5.83
CA ILE A 45 1.23 -4.34 6.45
C ILE A 45 1.04 -4.48 7.97
N GLY A 46 1.22 -5.72 8.45
CA GLY A 46 0.98 -6.12 9.84
C GLY A 46 -0.38 -6.77 10.09
N GLU A 47 -1.18 -6.93 9.05
CA GLU A 47 -2.35 -7.80 9.00
C GLU A 47 -1.99 -9.09 8.23
N ASP A 48 -2.92 -10.04 8.14
CA ASP A 48 -2.70 -11.26 7.36
C ASP A 48 -2.51 -10.95 5.88
N ARG A 49 -1.58 -11.67 5.26
CA ARG A 49 -1.27 -11.56 3.84
C ARG A 49 -2.48 -12.00 3.00
N PRO A 50 -2.88 -11.26 1.94
CA PRO A 50 -3.98 -11.69 1.09
C PRO A 50 -3.61 -12.96 0.31
N GLU A 51 -4.47 -13.99 0.39
CA GLU A 51 -4.28 -15.26 -0.35
C GLU A 51 -4.81 -15.19 -1.80
N ALA A 52 -5.72 -14.27 -2.09
CA ALA A 52 -6.34 -14.09 -3.39
C ALA A 52 -6.39 -12.60 -3.78
N PRO A 53 -6.42 -12.29 -5.09
CA PRO A 53 -6.62 -10.91 -5.53
C PRO A 53 -8.04 -10.45 -5.19
N ALA A 54 -8.17 -9.16 -4.90
CA ALA A 54 -9.45 -8.49 -4.73
C ALA A 54 -10.17 -8.35 -6.08
N ASP A 55 -11.50 -8.34 -6.05
CA ASP A 55 -12.28 -7.99 -7.23
C ASP A 55 -12.25 -6.48 -7.52
N ALA A 56 -12.75 -6.09 -8.69
CA ALA A 56 -12.72 -4.70 -9.12
C ALA A 56 -13.49 -3.75 -8.18
N ALA A 57 -14.59 -4.19 -7.56
CA ALA A 57 -15.37 -3.36 -6.66
C ALA A 57 -14.61 -3.08 -5.35
N HIS A 58 -13.93 -4.08 -4.82
CA HIS A 58 -13.07 -3.96 -3.65
C HIS A 58 -11.85 -3.08 -3.94
N VAL A 59 -11.23 -3.21 -5.12
CA VAL A 59 -10.11 -2.33 -5.54
C VAL A 59 -10.56 -0.87 -5.66
N ILE A 60 -11.69 -0.60 -6.31
CA ILE A 60 -12.26 0.76 -6.41
C ILE A 60 -12.52 1.34 -5.03
N THR A 61 -13.10 0.54 -4.13
CA THR A 61 -13.38 0.96 -2.76
C THR A 61 -12.09 1.28 -2.01
N PHE A 62 -11.08 0.41 -2.10
CA PHE A 62 -9.78 0.60 -1.46
C PHE A 62 -9.11 1.89 -1.94
N VAL A 63 -9.04 2.11 -3.27
CA VAL A 63 -8.42 3.30 -3.86
C VAL A 63 -9.12 4.58 -3.39
N ARG A 64 -10.46 4.59 -3.35
CA ARG A 64 -11.22 5.73 -2.83
C ARG A 64 -10.93 6.00 -1.36
N GLU A 65 -10.98 4.97 -0.52
CA GLU A 65 -10.78 5.12 0.92
C GLU A 65 -9.34 5.52 1.27
N ILE A 66 -8.35 4.98 0.55
CA ILE A 66 -6.95 5.32 0.80
C ILE A 66 -6.64 6.74 0.30
N ASP A 67 -7.18 7.15 -0.85
CA ASP A 67 -7.02 8.52 -1.36
C ASP A 67 -7.61 9.55 -0.38
N ASN A 68 -8.81 9.28 0.15
CA ASN A 68 -9.44 10.09 1.19
C ASN A 68 -8.59 10.15 2.47
N LEU A 69 -8.01 9.02 2.91
CA LEU A 69 -7.13 8.98 4.07
C LEU A 69 -5.89 9.83 3.84
N LEU A 70 -5.22 9.69 2.69
CA LEU A 70 -4.00 10.44 2.38
C LEU A 70 -4.26 11.94 2.34
N HIS A 71 -5.34 12.38 1.68
CA HIS A 71 -5.72 13.79 1.62
C HIS A 71 -6.10 14.39 2.97
N LYS A 72 -6.69 13.58 3.86
CA LYS A 72 -7.10 14.02 5.18
C LYS A 72 -5.91 14.13 6.15
N ASP A 73 -5.03 13.14 6.13
CA ASP A 73 -4.02 12.96 7.18
C ASP A 73 -2.62 13.45 6.75
N HIS A 74 -2.37 13.64 5.45
CA HIS A 74 -1.11 14.22 4.96
C HIS A 74 -1.22 15.73 4.80
N HIS A 75 -0.81 16.47 5.83
CA HIS A 75 -0.94 17.93 5.89
C HIS A 75 0.12 18.70 5.08
N GLU A 76 0.72 18.07 4.06
CA GLU A 76 1.69 18.68 3.16
C GLU A 76 1.00 19.15 1.85
N ASP A 77 1.59 20.13 1.17
CA ASP A 77 1.07 20.63 -0.12
C ASP A 77 1.43 19.72 -1.31
N TYR A 78 2.16 18.63 -1.04
CA TYR A 78 2.57 17.58 -1.98
C TYR A 78 2.14 16.19 -1.48
N CYS A 79 2.19 15.18 -2.36
CA CYS A 79 1.88 13.79 -1.99
C CYS A 79 3.14 13.08 -1.49
N GLY A 80 4.10 12.75 -2.34
CA GLY A 80 5.43 12.25 -1.94
C GLY A 80 5.48 10.94 -1.14
N ILE A 81 4.34 10.32 -0.82
CA ILE A 81 4.22 9.14 0.06
C ILE A 81 3.61 7.92 -0.63
N VAL A 82 3.33 8.03 -1.93
CA VAL A 82 2.90 6.92 -2.79
C VAL A 82 3.97 6.70 -3.85
N TYR A 83 4.35 5.43 -4.03
CA TYR A 83 5.40 5.02 -4.96
C TYR A 83 4.91 3.85 -5.80
N ALA A 84 5.30 3.79 -7.06
CA ALA A 84 5.02 2.65 -7.94
C ALA A 84 6.27 2.21 -8.72
N ASP A 85 6.31 0.94 -9.12
CA ASP A 85 7.38 0.40 -9.99
C ASP A 85 7.33 1.01 -11.40
N ASN A 86 6.13 1.39 -11.86
CA ASN A 86 5.90 2.09 -13.11
C ASN A 86 4.70 3.03 -12.98
N LEU A 87 4.80 4.26 -13.49
CA LEU A 87 3.74 5.28 -13.36
C LEU A 87 2.63 5.17 -14.42
N GLU A 88 2.85 4.42 -15.48
CA GLU A 88 1.89 4.22 -16.58
C GLU A 88 1.20 2.85 -16.50
N GLN A 89 1.95 1.81 -16.15
CA GLN A 89 1.48 0.42 -16.03
C GLN A 89 2.01 -0.20 -14.73
N PRO A 90 1.50 0.23 -13.56
CA PRO A 90 1.99 -0.24 -12.28
C PRO A 90 1.70 -1.72 -12.10
N LYS A 91 2.65 -2.44 -11.50
CA LYS A 91 2.45 -3.80 -10.97
C LYS A 91 2.59 -3.84 -9.45
N LEU A 92 3.23 -2.84 -8.88
CA LEU A 92 3.42 -2.69 -7.45
C LEU A 92 3.22 -1.22 -7.06
N ILE A 93 2.41 -0.98 -6.05
CA ILE A 93 2.17 0.34 -5.47
C ILE A 93 2.41 0.25 -3.96
N LYS A 94 3.25 1.13 -3.44
CA LYS A 94 3.52 1.27 -2.00
C LYS A 94 2.94 2.58 -1.50
N ILE A 95 2.20 2.50 -0.40
CA ILE A 95 1.51 3.63 0.20
C ILE A 95 2.00 3.76 1.64
N TYR A 96 2.72 4.84 1.94
CA TYR A 96 3.22 5.11 3.28
C TYR A 96 2.16 5.84 4.11
N ASP A 97 2.07 5.47 5.39
CA ASP A 97 1.12 6.06 6.34
C ASP A 97 1.57 7.49 6.71
N PRO A 98 0.77 8.53 6.43
CA PRO A 98 1.09 9.92 6.80
C PRO A 98 1.39 10.10 8.29
N ASN A 99 0.75 9.29 9.14
CA ASN A 99 0.91 9.36 10.59
C ASN A 99 2.17 8.62 11.09
N HIS A 100 2.94 7.99 10.19
CA HIS A 100 4.14 7.23 10.52
C HIS A 100 5.34 7.56 9.62
N LEU A 101 5.38 8.77 9.04
CA LEU A 101 6.51 9.23 8.22
C LEU A 101 7.74 9.61 9.06
N GLY A 102 7.56 9.96 10.34
CA GLY A 102 8.61 10.49 11.23
C GLY A 102 9.79 9.56 11.54
N SER A 103 9.74 8.28 11.12
CA SER A 103 10.88 7.35 11.12
C SER A 103 11.71 7.39 9.83
N SER A 104 11.30 8.18 8.83
CA SER A 104 11.97 8.34 7.53
C SER A 104 13.06 9.43 7.54
N CYS A 105 13.08 10.33 8.53
CA CYS A 105 14.15 11.32 8.69
C CYS A 105 15.41 10.70 9.33
N GLY A 106 16.19 10.00 8.49
CA GLY A 106 17.64 9.87 8.57
C GLY A 106 18.28 9.54 9.93
N SER A 107 18.43 8.25 10.24
CA SER A 107 19.69 7.70 10.81
C SER A 107 19.62 6.17 10.90
N ILE A 108 20.56 5.50 10.20
CA ILE A 108 21.04 4.13 10.46
C ILE A 108 19.99 3.00 10.34
N GLY A 109 19.89 2.42 9.13
CA GLY A 109 19.76 0.98 8.94
C GLY A 109 18.37 0.31 8.99
N TYR A 110 17.30 1.02 9.34
CA TYR A 110 15.96 0.40 9.39
C TYR A 110 15.17 0.60 8.09
N ARG A 111 14.74 -0.52 7.48
CA ARG A 111 13.83 -0.53 6.32
C ARG A 111 12.43 -0.15 6.79
N VAL A 112 12.00 1.08 6.49
CA VAL A 112 10.62 1.51 6.76
C VAL A 112 9.71 0.84 5.73
N LEU A 113 8.84 -0.06 6.20
CA LEU A 113 7.81 -0.67 5.37
C LEU A 113 6.67 0.35 5.12
N PRO A 114 5.99 0.27 3.96
CA PRO A 114 4.79 1.05 3.71
C PRO A 114 3.66 0.64 4.68
N GLY A 115 2.63 1.47 4.80
CA GLY A 115 1.42 1.11 5.51
C GLY A 115 0.60 0.09 4.72
N TRP A 116 0.55 0.26 3.40
CA TRP A 116 -0.20 -0.60 2.48
C TRP A 116 0.55 -0.86 1.18
N VAL A 117 0.20 -1.98 0.54
CA VAL A 117 0.71 -2.40 -0.76
C VAL A 117 -0.46 -2.83 -1.64
N MET A 118 -0.43 -2.40 -2.90
CA MET A 118 -1.18 -3.05 -3.98
C MET A 118 -0.18 -3.77 -4.88
N SER A 119 -0.45 -5.04 -5.20
CA SER A 119 0.45 -5.85 -6.01
C SER A 119 -0.33 -6.69 -7.03
N LEU A 120 0.17 -6.81 -8.26
CA LEU A 120 -0.32 -7.80 -9.24
C LEU A 120 0.32 -9.19 -9.06
N MET A 121 1.35 -9.27 -8.24
CA MET A 121 1.97 -10.53 -7.80
C MET A 121 1.39 -10.92 -6.43
N PRO A 122 1.19 -12.23 -6.13
CA PRO A 122 0.95 -12.66 -4.76
C PRO A 122 2.06 -12.11 -3.85
N PRO A 123 1.74 -11.34 -2.81
CA PRO A 123 2.76 -10.76 -1.96
C PRO A 123 3.50 -11.84 -1.18
N SER A 124 4.74 -11.56 -0.79
CA SER A 124 5.42 -12.27 0.30
C SER A 124 4.88 -11.81 1.66
N ASP A 125 5.12 -12.59 2.71
CA ASP A 125 4.88 -12.11 4.08
C ASP A 125 5.80 -10.92 4.41
N LEU A 126 5.19 -9.80 4.78
CA LEU A 126 5.91 -8.59 5.18
C LEU A 126 5.70 -8.35 6.67
N SER A 127 6.70 -8.73 7.47
CA SER A 127 6.66 -8.54 8.92
C SER A 127 7.23 -7.17 9.32
N PRO A 128 6.42 -6.23 9.85
CA PRO A 128 6.94 -4.99 10.38
C PRO A 128 7.77 -5.26 11.65
N SER A 129 8.96 -4.65 11.74
CA SER A 129 9.83 -4.74 12.92
C SER A 129 9.33 -3.93 14.12
N HIS A 130 8.24 -3.17 13.94
CA HIS A 130 7.69 -2.25 14.94
C HIS A 130 6.17 -2.41 15.07
N PHE A 131 5.63 -1.81 16.14
CA PHE A 131 4.20 -1.77 16.42
C PHE A 131 3.41 -1.15 15.26
N VAL A 132 2.41 -1.89 14.78
CA VAL A 132 1.42 -1.40 13.81
C VAL A 132 0.45 -0.46 14.53
N PRO A 133 0.35 0.82 14.13
CA PRO A 133 -0.52 1.79 14.79
C PRO A 133 -1.99 1.36 14.82
N GLN A 134 -2.69 1.60 15.93
CA GLN A 134 -4.08 1.17 16.10
C GLN A 134 -5.04 1.87 15.10
N ASN A 135 -4.77 3.12 14.72
CA ASN A 135 -5.51 3.81 13.67
C ASN A 135 -5.42 3.08 12.32
N ARG A 136 -4.25 2.56 11.95
CA ARG A 136 -4.07 1.76 10.72
C ARG A 136 -4.90 0.48 10.76
N ARG A 137 -4.86 -0.25 11.89
CA ARG A 137 -5.70 -1.44 12.08
C ARG A 137 -7.19 -1.12 11.99
N ARG A 138 -7.65 -0.06 12.66
CA ARG A 138 -9.06 0.37 12.63
C ARG A 138 -9.52 0.77 11.23
N TRP A 139 -8.68 1.49 10.49
CA TRP A 139 -8.99 1.84 9.10
C TRP A 139 -9.13 0.58 8.24
N TRP A 140 -8.21 -0.38 8.38
CA TRP A 140 -8.27 -1.64 7.64
C TRP A 140 -9.52 -2.45 7.97
N GLN A 141 -9.87 -2.56 9.26
CA GLN A 141 -11.11 -3.23 9.68
C GLN A 141 -12.36 -2.54 9.11
N GLY A 142 -12.42 -1.21 9.15
CA GLY A 142 -13.52 -0.46 8.53
C GLY A 142 -13.61 -0.65 7.01
N PHE A 143 -12.47 -0.81 6.33
CA PHE A 143 -12.45 -1.21 4.91
C PHE A 143 -13.00 -2.62 4.72
N LEU A 144 -12.54 -3.62 5.49
CA LEU A 144 -13.02 -5.01 5.42
C LEU A 144 -14.53 -5.10 5.68
N ASP A 145 -15.04 -4.37 6.67
CA ASP A 145 -16.47 -4.25 6.96
C ASP A 145 -17.24 -3.70 5.76
N ALA A 146 -16.72 -2.64 5.12
CA ALA A 146 -17.35 -1.99 3.97
C ALA A 146 -17.43 -2.91 2.73
N ILE A 147 -16.52 -3.87 2.61
CA ILE A 147 -16.48 -4.84 1.51
C ILE A 147 -17.05 -6.22 1.88
N GLY A 148 -17.54 -6.41 3.11
CA GLY A 148 -18.17 -7.65 3.56
C GLY A 148 -17.21 -8.84 3.72
N VAL A 149 -15.95 -8.57 4.06
CA VAL A 149 -14.88 -9.58 4.24
C VAL A 149 -14.50 -9.77 5.73
N ALA A 150 -15.20 -9.10 6.64
CA ALA A 150 -14.98 -9.15 8.09
C ALA A 150 -15.42 -10.47 8.76
#